data_AF-A0A401Q301-F1
#
_entry.id   AF-A0A401Q301-F1
#
_cell.length_a   1.000
_cell.length_b   1.000
_cell.length_c   1.000
_cell.angle_alpha   90.00
_cell.angle_beta   90.00
_cell.angle_gamma   90.00
#
_symmetry.space_group_name_H-M   'P 1'
#
loop_
_entity.id
_entity.type
_entity.pdbx_description
1 polymer ?
#
loop_
_entity_poly.entity_id
_entity_poly.type
_entity_poly.pdbx_seq_one_letter_code
_entity_poly.pdbx_strand_id
1 'polypeptide(L)'
;MLLSVCIAEIENRTLNGLECMGCLAVNGTCANLLSVVKCKGQQDRCAHTSGLLQGAFLTTYELKGCVSDFICRNPNNALGFYGINPTIGFYCCKDNLCNLVSRNFTKPDPTASPSSDPTQNMLHEVQPLNCNQCSGMSGTCIFESSTCKLGTTVCRTTSSTQIDGGMTKKQISNSCGPCSDPVSFNCGSVVVSQSSNCCDTDLCNTQVDTAPLNDTANGLQCRGCFSNSSDSCRDSEQTVKCVGAENRCMNVSGITDRLPGFTFFGKGCVSAQICQAVDSMIEFRMRFNELPTCCKGDFCNGDPEIGTSTPEPVITKSPVTPEISSKGPADSKGNVGCIVGSVIGVIVGFLIMVGVCCLCHKYKRESGPV
;
A
#
# COMPACT_ATOMS: atom_id res chain seq x y z
N MET A 1 -10.31 -6.90 21.93
CA MET A 1 -9.72 -7.45 20.69
C MET A 1 -9.13 -6.33 19.80
N LEU A 2 -8.56 -5.28 20.42
CA LEU A 2 -7.98 -4.09 19.79
C LEU A 2 -6.51 -3.86 20.22
N LEU A 3 -5.90 -4.85 20.90
CA LEU A 3 -4.56 -4.74 21.48
C LEU A 3 -3.61 -5.83 20.94
N SER A 4 -3.52 -5.91 19.61
CA SER A 4 -2.45 -6.68 18.95
C SER A 4 -1.82 -5.94 17.77
N VAL A 5 -2.15 -4.65 17.59
CA VAL A 5 -1.78 -3.91 16.36
C VAL A 5 -0.58 -2.97 16.56
N CYS A 6 0.04 -2.91 17.74
CA CYS A 6 1.31 -2.18 17.89
C CYS A 6 2.57 -3.06 17.84
N ILE A 7 2.45 -4.39 17.85
CA ILE A 7 3.59 -5.30 17.68
C ILE A 7 3.09 -6.61 17.06
N ALA A 8 2.91 -6.64 15.75
CA ALA A 8 2.76 -7.89 15.01
C ALA A 8 3.64 -7.83 13.76
N GLU A 9 4.90 -8.21 14.01
CA GLU A 9 5.99 -8.33 13.06
C GLU A 9 5.67 -9.34 11.96
N ILE A 10 5.61 -8.87 10.73
CA ILE A 10 6.31 -9.53 9.63
C ILE A 10 7.20 -8.42 9.05
N GLU A 11 8.27 -8.10 9.77
CA GLU A 11 9.25 -7.10 9.38
C GLU A 11 10.53 -7.79 8.92
N ASN A 12 11.09 -7.25 7.85
CA ASN A 12 12.49 -7.43 7.47
C ASN A 12 13.37 -7.23 8.73
N ARG A 13 13.97 -8.31 9.24
CA ARG A 13 14.54 -8.40 10.60
C ARG A 13 15.83 -7.59 10.83
N THR A 14 16.27 -6.80 9.86
CA THR A 14 17.49 -6.01 9.94
C THR A 14 17.24 -4.69 10.68
N LEU A 15 17.89 -4.53 11.83
CA LEU A 15 17.90 -3.28 12.60
C LEU A 15 18.60 -2.19 11.78
N ASN A 16 18.04 -0.99 11.74
CA ASN A 16 18.58 0.13 10.95
C ASN A 16 19.38 1.16 11.77
N GLY A 17 19.64 0.86 13.06
CA GLY A 17 20.51 1.64 13.95
C GLY A 17 19.85 2.83 14.65
N LEU A 18 18.62 3.19 14.29
CA LEU A 18 17.84 4.22 15.00
C LEU A 18 17.16 3.63 16.24
N GLU A 19 17.19 4.35 17.35
CA GLU A 19 16.46 4.01 18.57
C GLU A 19 15.43 5.09 18.90
N CYS A 20 14.20 4.68 19.18
CA CYS A 20 13.10 5.58 19.55
C CYS A 20 12.48 5.17 20.88
N MET A 21 11.80 6.09 21.54
CA MET A 21 10.94 5.72 22.65
C MET A 21 9.66 5.07 22.11
N GLY A 22 9.35 3.89 22.62
CA GLY A 22 8.13 3.14 22.36
C GLY A 22 7.21 3.17 23.58
N CYS A 23 5.94 3.44 23.34
CA CYS A 23 4.89 3.36 24.35
C CYS A 23 3.50 3.38 23.70
N LEU A 24 2.55 2.65 24.27
CA LEU A 24 1.12 2.81 24.01
C LEU A 24 0.38 2.97 25.35
N ALA A 25 -0.24 4.12 25.56
CA ALA A 25 -1.09 4.38 26.72
C ALA A 25 -2.53 4.65 26.26
N VAL A 26 -3.51 4.02 26.91
CA VAL A 26 -4.94 4.26 26.69
C VAL A 26 -5.50 4.85 27.99
N ASN A 27 -6.20 5.99 27.90
CA ASN A 27 -6.67 6.77 29.04
C ASN A 27 -5.55 7.16 30.02
N GLY A 28 -4.39 7.56 29.49
CA GLY A 28 -3.23 7.94 30.29
C GLY A 28 -2.10 8.48 29.43
N THR A 29 -0.94 8.68 30.04
CA THR A 29 0.26 9.16 29.35
C THR A 29 1.37 8.11 29.33
N CYS A 30 2.34 8.32 28.46
CA CYS A 30 3.48 7.43 28.33
C CYS A 30 4.49 7.52 29.47
N ALA A 31 4.33 8.42 30.45
CA ALA A 31 5.32 8.73 31.48
C ALA A 31 5.97 7.52 32.17
N ASN A 32 5.21 6.44 32.41
CA ASN A 32 5.67 5.23 33.10
C ASN A 32 5.75 3.97 32.20
N LEU A 33 5.48 4.11 30.90
CA LEU A 33 5.40 3.00 29.93
C LEU A 33 6.46 3.11 28.83
N LEU A 34 7.39 4.04 28.99
CA LEU A 34 8.47 4.30 28.06
C LEU A 34 9.46 3.13 28.00
N SER A 35 9.68 2.61 26.80
CA SER A 35 10.72 1.62 26.51
C SER A 35 11.56 2.10 25.33
N VAL A 36 12.85 1.76 25.30
CA VAL A 36 13.66 1.99 24.11
C VAL A 36 13.37 0.91 23.09
N VAL A 37 12.97 1.31 21.88
CA VAL A 37 12.67 0.43 20.76
C VAL A 37 13.70 0.68 19.66
N LYS A 38 14.36 -0.39 19.21
CA LYS A 38 15.25 -0.34 18.06
C LYS A 38 14.42 -0.42 16.77
N CYS A 39 14.59 0.55 15.89
CA CYS A 39 13.87 0.61 14.64
C CYS A 39 14.40 -0.41 13.63
N LYS A 40 13.51 -0.85 12.75
CA LYS A 40 13.76 -1.93 11.78
C LYS A 40 13.52 -1.46 10.37
N GLY A 41 14.28 -2.02 9.43
CA GLY A 41 14.11 -1.81 8.00
C GLY A 41 14.02 -0.33 7.62
N GLN A 42 12.86 0.09 7.10
CA GLN A 42 12.60 1.44 6.58
C GLN A 42 12.07 2.44 7.63
N GLN A 43 12.03 2.08 8.91
CA GLN A 43 11.62 2.98 9.98
C GLN A 43 12.74 3.97 10.32
N ASP A 44 12.83 5.07 9.59
CA ASP A 44 13.90 6.07 9.70
C ASP A 44 13.52 7.30 10.53
N ARG A 45 12.41 7.26 11.27
CA ARG A 45 11.90 8.36 12.11
C ARG A 45 11.37 7.85 13.45
N CYS A 46 11.46 8.67 14.47
CA CYS A 46 10.67 8.51 15.69
C CYS A 46 9.38 9.33 15.61
N ALA A 47 8.28 8.80 16.12
CA ALA A 47 7.00 9.48 16.20
C ALA A 47 6.49 9.60 17.64
N HIS A 48 5.69 10.64 17.88
CA HIS A 48 4.83 10.79 19.04
C HIS A 48 3.50 11.38 18.59
N THR A 49 2.41 10.75 18.98
CA THR A 49 1.05 11.20 18.68
C THR A 49 0.14 10.96 19.86
N SER A 50 -0.89 11.79 19.98
CA SER A 50 -2.00 11.54 20.88
C SER A 50 -3.32 11.89 20.19
N GLY A 51 -4.40 11.32 20.69
CA GLY A 51 -5.71 11.50 20.07
C GLY A 51 -6.84 10.83 20.81
N LEU A 52 -7.95 10.69 20.10
CA LEU A 52 -9.17 10.03 20.57
C LEU A 52 -9.42 8.78 19.72
N LEU A 53 -9.75 7.67 20.39
CA LEU A 53 -10.26 6.47 19.71
C LEU A 53 -11.73 6.66 19.35
N GLN A 54 -12.14 6.21 18.17
CA GLN A 54 -13.54 6.25 17.74
C GLN A 54 -14.36 5.17 18.48
N GLY A 55 -15.37 5.58 19.26
CA GLY A 55 -16.25 4.69 20.03
C GLY A 55 -17.30 5.46 20.85
N ALA A 56 -18.17 4.74 21.58
CA ALA A 56 -19.26 5.32 22.38
C ALA A 56 -18.79 6.12 23.61
N PHE A 57 -17.51 6.03 23.98
CA PHE A 57 -16.89 6.74 25.10
C PHE A 57 -15.64 7.48 24.64
N LEU A 58 -15.43 8.71 25.14
CA LEU A 58 -14.23 9.49 24.88
C LEU A 58 -13.00 8.80 25.48
N THR A 59 -12.30 8.01 24.66
CA THR A 59 -11.08 7.29 25.05
C THR A 59 -9.88 7.99 24.45
N THR A 60 -8.93 8.42 25.27
CA THR A 60 -7.70 9.05 24.79
C THR A 60 -6.59 8.02 24.60
N TYR A 61 -5.65 8.30 23.70
CA TYR A 61 -4.43 7.52 23.58
C TYR A 61 -3.20 8.40 23.45
N GLU A 62 -2.06 7.91 23.91
CA GLU A 62 -0.72 8.41 23.61
C GLU A 62 0.11 7.27 23.02
N LEU A 63 0.74 7.50 21.87
CA LEU A 63 1.54 6.51 21.15
C LEU A 63 2.89 7.12 20.78
N LYS A 64 3.96 6.37 21.06
CA LYS A 64 5.34 6.67 20.66
C LYS A 64 5.95 5.44 20.00
N GLY A 65 6.79 5.63 19.00
CA GLY A 65 7.50 4.52 18.37
C GLY A 65 8.31 4.90 17.14
N CYS A 66 8.81 3.87 16.45
CA CYS A 66 9.49 3.97 15.17
C CYS A 66 8.46 4.06 14.02
N VAL A 67 8.68 4.95 13.06
CA VAL A 67 7.86 5.08 11.84
C VAL A 67 8.76 5.37 10.65
N SER A 68 8.22 5.22 9.43
CA SER A 68 8.89 5.67 8.21
C SER A 68 8.61 7.16 7.94
N ASP A 69 9.49 7.80 7.19
CA ASP A 69 9.29 9.17 6.68
C ASP A 69 7.98 9.33 5.90
N PHE A 70 7.47 8.26 5.30
CA PHE A 70 6.15 8.26 4.65
C PHE A 70 5.03 8.55 5.67
N ILE A 71 5.01 7.84 6.80
CA ILE A 71 4.01 8.05 7.86
C ILE A 71 4.16 9.47 8.44
N CYS A 72 5.37 9.97 8.58
CA CYS A 72 5.61 11.35 9.04
C CYS A 72 5.02 12.42 8.13
N ARG A 73 5.01 12.19 6.81
CA ARG A 73 4.42 13.10 5.84
C ARG A 73 2.90 12.96 5.74
N ASN A 74 2.35 11.79 6.05
CA ASN A 74 0.93 11.48 5.88
C ASN A 74 0.30 10.79 7.12
N PRO A 75 0.35 11.40 8.31
CA PRO A 75 0.01 10.71 9.56
C PRO A 75 -1.46 10.31 9.66
N ASN A 76 -2.39 11.16 9.21
CA ASN A 76 -3.83 10.90 9.33
C ASN A 76 -4.25 9.66 8.51
N ASN A 77 -3.72 9.52 7.30
CA ASN A 77 -4.05 8.41 6.40
C ASN A 77 -3.39 7.11 6.85
N ALA A 78 -2.10 7.18 7.20
CA ALA A 78 -1.32 6.03 7.63
C ALA A 78 -1.81 5.46 8.97
N LEU A 79 -2.11 6.32 9.95
CA LEU A 79 -2.66 5.85 11.24
C LEU A 79 -4.09 5.34 11.09
N GLY A 80 -4.86 5.91 10.16
CA GLY A 80 -6.20 5.43 9.84
C GLY A 80 -6.22 3.96 9.42
N PHE A 81 -5.17 3.46 8.74
CA PHE A 81 -4.99 2.04 8.41
C PHE A 81 -4.96 1.15 9.66
N TYR A 82 -4.34 1.64 10.73
CA TYR A 82 -4.26 0.93 12.02
C TYR A 82 -5.47 1.19 12.92
N GLY A 83 -6.51 1.86 12.42
CA GLY A 83 -7.69 2.24 13.20
C GLY A 83 -7.43 3.37 14.20
N ILE A 84 -6.37 4.16 13.99
CA ILE A 84 -5.92 5.22 14.87
C ILE A 84 -6.19 6.57 14.17
N ASN A 85 -6.89 7.48 14.84
CA ASN A 85 -7.11 8.84 14.31
C ASN A 85 -6.34 9.85 15.18
N PRO A 86 -5.28 10.50 14.66
CA PRO A 86 -4.55 11.54 15.39
C PRO A 86 -5.35 12.84 15.41
N THR A 87 -6.27 12.97 16.36
CA THR A 87 -7.10 14.18 16.49
C THR A 87 -6.40 15.34 17.20
N ILE A 88 -5.30 15.09 17.91
CA ILE A 88 -4.68 16.08 18.80
C ILE A 88 -3.30 16.52 18.30
N GLY A 89 -2.57 15.70 17.54
CA GLY A 89 -1.37 16.12 16.81
C GLY A 89 -0.37 14.99 16.58
N PHE A 90 0.52 15.19 15.59
CA PHE A 90 1.54 14.22 15.20
C PHE A 90 2.92 14.89 15.11
N TYR A 91 3.90 14.33 15.80
CA TYR A 91 5.29 14.79 15.83
C TYR A 91 6.22 13.70 15.30
N CYS A 92 7.17 14.10 14.46
CA CYS A 92 8.25 13.25 13.96
C CYS A 92 9.62 13.90 14.10
N CYS A 93 10.65 13.07 14.25
CA CYS A 93 12.05 13.50 14.33
C CYS A 93 13.00 12.37 13.90
N LYS A 94 14.28 12.70 13.64
CA LYS A 94 15.28 11.77 13.06
C LYS A 94 16.34 11.28 14.05
N ASP A 95 16.55 11.99 15.15
CA ASP A 95 17.64 11.68 16.09
C ASP A 95 17.25 10.55 17.07
N ASN A 96 18.25 9.88 17.64
CA ASN A 96 18.00 8.86 18.66
C ASN A 96 17.20 9.42 19.84
N LEU A 97 16.13 8.71 20.20
CA LEU A 97 15.25 9.00 21.33
C LEU A 97 14.63 10.40 21.29
N CYS A 98 14.57 11.04 20.12
CA CYS A 98 14.10 12.43 19.96
C CYS A 98 12.61 12.64 20.27
N ASN A 99 11.86 11.54 20.46
CA ASN A 99 10.45 11.53 20.87
C ASN A 99 10.26 11.32 22.38
N LEU A 100 11.33 11.43 23.20
CA LEU A 100 11.28 11.26 24.65
C LEU A 100 10.28 12.19 25.33
N VAL A 101 10.31 13.49 25.00
CA VAL A 101 9.43 14.48 25.62
C VAL A 101 8.02 14.35 25.06
N SER A 102 7.03 14.15 25.95
CA SER A 102 5.62 14.21 25.55
C SER A 102 5.26 15.66 25.25
N ARG A 103 5.02 15.97 23.97
CA ARG A 103 4.51 17.28 23.54
C ARG A 103 3.00 17.35 23.78
N ASN A 104 2.56 18.44 24.40
CA ASN A 104 1.14 18.71 24.58
C ASN A 104 0.63 19.51 23.37
N PHE A 105 0.03 18.82 22.41
CA PHE A 105 -0.36 19.43 21.14
C PHE A 105 -1.55 20.42 21.23
N THR A 106 -2.11 20.61 22.43
CA THR A 106 -3.20 21.56 22.71
C THR A 106 -2.73 23.00 22.93
N LYS A 107 -1.41 23.26 22.96
CA LYS A 107 -0.86 24.61 23.14
C LYS A 107 0.36 24.81 22.22
N PRO A 108 0.44 25.90 21.42
CA PRO A 108 1.68 26.24 20.73
C PRO A 108 2.79 26.42 21.77
N ASP A 109 3.89 25.69 21.57
CA ASP A 109 5.03 25.63 22.48
C ASP A 109 5.81 26.95 22.46
N PRO A 110 5.82 27.74 23.56
CA PRO A 110 6.58 28.99 23.62
C PRO A 110 8.10 28.78 23.82
N THR A 111 8.56 27.52 23.96
CA THR A 111 9.94 27.22 24.40
C THR A 111 10.85 26.63 23.32
N ALA A 112 10.42 26.62 22.05
CA ALA A 112 11.36 26.43 20.95
C ALA A 112 12.31 27.65 20.86
N SER A 113 13.41 27.58 21.61
CA SER A 113 14.48 28.58 21.50
C SER A 113 15.16 28.44 20.14
N PRO A 114 15.37 29.54 19.41
CA PRO A 114 16.18 29.54 18.20
C PRO A 114 17.63 29.23 18.59
N SER A 115 18.28 28.33 17.85
CA SER A 115 19.71 28.09 17.98
C SER A 115 20.46 29.41 17.74
N SER A 116 21.15 29.89 18.77
CA SER A 116 22.01 31.06 18.70
C SER A 116 23.32 30.70 17.99
N ASP A 117 23.36 30.90 16.68
CA ASP A 117 24.61 31.07 15.93
C ASP A 117 24.62 32.48 15.31
N PRO A 118 25.50 33.40 15.77
CA PRO A 118 25.41 34.80 15.41
C PRO A 118 26.25 35.10 14.17
N THR A 119 25.79 34.72 12.98
CA THR A 119 26.20 35.41 11.74
C THR A 119 25.09 35.48 10.70
N GLN A 120 24.61 36.71 10.51
CA GLN A 120 23.96 37.30 9.32
C GLN A 120 22.51 36.91 8.97
N ASN A 121 21.60 37.68 9.57
CA ASN A 121 20.64 38.57 8.89
C ASN A 121 20.51 38.41 7.36
N MET A 122 19.56 37.56 6.95
CA MET A 122 18.56 37.85 5.92
C MET A 122 17.25 37.19 6.38
N LEU A 123 16.63 37.75 7.43
CA LEU A 123 15.32 37.30 7.88
C LEU A 123 14.28 37.79 6.84
N HIS A 124 14.10 37.04 5.76
CA HIS A 124 12.80 37.05 5.12
C HIS A 124 11.82 36.57 6.19
N GLU A 125 10.96 37.48 6.63
CA GLU A 125 9.75 37.15 7.35
C GLU A 125 8.98 36.18 6.44
N VAL A 126 9.14 34.88 6.67
CA VAL A 126 8.38 33.87 5.94
C VAL A 126 6.95 34.04 6.45
N GLN A 127 6.18 34.84 5.72
CA GLN A 127 4.76 34.99 5.97
C GLN A 127 4.15 33.58 5.99
N PRO A 128 3.40 33.25 7.05
CA PRO A 128 2.89 31.91 7.19
C PRO A 128 1.81 31.68 6.12
N LEU A 129 2.09 30.77 5.19
CA LEU A 129 1.20 30.42 4.08
C LEU A 129 -0.11 29.83 4.62
N ASN A 130 -1.24 30.29 4.12
CA ASN A 130 -2.55 29.72 4.40
C ASN A 130 -2.97 28.80 3.25
N CYS A 131 -3.48 27.60 3.55
CA CYS A 131 -3.99 26.69 2.54
C CYS A 131 -5.40 26.23 2.88
N ASN A 132 -6.17 25.86 1.85
CA ASN A 132 -7.42 25.15 2.06
C ASN A 132 -7.12 23.74 2.57
N GLN A 133 -7.85 23.31 3.58
CA GLN A 133 -7.83 21.97 4.14
C GLN A 133 -9.17 21.31 3.83
N CYS A 134 -9.13 20.12 3.25
CA CYS A 134 -10.30 19.25 3.13
C CYS A 134 -9.87 17.81 2.83
N SER A 135 -10.76 16.85 3.08
CA SER A 135 -10.58 15.46 2.68
C SER A 135 -11.94 14.83 2.47
N GLY A 136 -12.17 14.23 1.30
CA GLY A 136 -13.48 13.68 0.98
C GLY A 136 -13.53 12.97 -0.37
N MET A 137 -14.74 12.65 -0.81
CA MET A 137 -14.97 12.18 -2.17
C MET A 137 -14.85 13.34 -3.16
N SER A 138 -14.55 13.04 -4.42
CA SER A 138 -14.57 14.04 -5.49
C SER A 138 -15.91 14.79 -5.49
N GLY A 139 -15.85 16.12 -5.53
CA GLY A 139 -17.01 17.01 -5.56
C GLY A 139 -17.64 17.30 -4.19
N THR A 140 -17.18 16.66 -3.10
CA THR A 140 -17.77 16.84 -1.76
C THR A 140 -16.88 17.64 -0.79
N CYS A 141 -15.75 18.17 -1.24
CA CYS A 141 -14.83 18.91 -0.37
C CYS A 141 -15.41 20.27 0.02
N ILE A 142 -15.50 20.51 1.33
CA ILE A 142 -15.78 21.84 1.90
C ILE A 142 -14.47 22.33 2.50
N PHE A 143 -14.03 23.52 2.10
CA PHE A 143 -12.74 24.05 2.52
C PHE A 143 -12.79 24.67 3.91
N GLU A 144 -11.78 24.34 4.70
CA GLU A 144 -11.41 25.06 5.92
C GLU A 144 -10.03 25.68 5.72
N SER A 145 -9.89 27.00 5.90
CA SER A 145 -8.58 27.64 5.82
C SER A 145 -7.74 27.31 7.04
N SER A 146 -6.48 26.91 6.84
CA SER A 146 -5.54 26.69 7.93
C SER A 146 -4.17 27.24 7.59
N THR A 147 -3.54 27.89 8.57
CA THR A 147 -2.17 28.38 8.49
C THR A 147 -1.19 27.22 8.57
N CYS A 148 -0.31 27.10 7.57
CA CYS A 148 0.69 26.05 7.51
C CYS A 148 1.75 26.20 8.61
N LYS A 149 2.37 25.07 8.99
CA LYS A 149 3.49 25.07 9.93
C LYS A 149 4.65 25.91 9.39
N LEU A 150 5.40 26.55 10.29
CA LEU A 150 6.66 27.25 9.95
C LEU A 150 7.56 26.36 9.10
N GLY A 151 8.01 26.91 7.96
CA GLY A 151 8.83 26.19 6.97
C GLY A 151 8.04 25.47 5.87
N THR A 152 6.71 25.36 5.97
CA THR A 152 5.87 24.85 4.88
C THR A 152 5.40 26.00 4.00
N THR A 153 5.88 26.03 2.76
CA THR A 153 5.61 27.09 1.77
C THR A 153 4.80 26.60 0.58
N VAL A 154 4.11 25.46 0.71
CA VAL A 154 3.37 24.83 -0.39
C VAL A 154 2.00 24.37 0.08
N CYS A 155 0.97 24.80 -0.65
CA CYS A 155 -0.35 24.21 -0.64
C CYS A 155 -0.41 23.06 -1.64
N ARG A 156 -1.10 22.00 -1.26
CA ARG A 156 -1.21 20.76 -2.03
C ARG A 156 -2.67 20.35 -2.16
N THR A 157 -3.01 19.86 -3.34
CA THR A 157 -4.20 19.05 -3.62
C THR A 157 -3.74 17.67 -4.04
N THR A 158 -4.20 16.65 -3.34
CA THR A 158 -3.95 15.24 -3.65
C THR A 158 -5.21 14.65 -4.27
N SER A 159 -5.08 14.09 -5.47
CA SER A 159 -6.13 13.34 -6.16
C SER A 159 -5.81 11.85 -6.07
N SER A 160 -6.75 11.05 -5.56
CA SER A 160 -6.60 9.61 -5.42
C SER A 160 -7.74 8.89 -6.15
N THR A 161 -7.40 7.96 -7.04
CA THR A 161 -8.35 7.09 -7.74
C THR A 161 -8.07 5.65 -7.41
N GLN A 162 -9.13 4.89 -7.17
CA GLN A 162 -9.07 3.46 -6.91
C GLN A 162 -10.14 2.74 -7.72
N ILE A 163 -9.74 1.77 -8.54
CA ILE A 163 -10.60 0.95 -9.38
C ILE A 163 -10.43 -0.50 -8.91
N ASP A 164 -11.53 -1.14 -8.53
CA ASP A 164 -11.55 -2.52 -8.07
C ASP A 164 -12.91 -3.15 -8.33
N GLY A 165 -12.94 -4.33 -8.97
CA GLY A 165 -14.19 -5.05 -9.28
C GLY A 165 -15.19 -4.22 -10.10
N GLY A 166 -14.72 -3.30 -10.94
CA GLY A 166 -15.55 -2.37 -11.73
C GLY A 166 -16.08 -1.17 -10.96
N MET A 167 -15.84 -1.07 -9.65
CA MET A 167 -16.15 0.12 -8.86
C MET A 167 -15.00 1.11 -8.91
N THR A 168 -15.31 2.39 -9.14
CA THR A 168 -14.34 3.48 -9.08
C THR A 168 -14.62 4.36 -7.87
N LYS A 169 -13.62 4.54 -7.01
CA LYS A 169 -13.63 5.49 -5.89
C LYS A 169 -12.63 6.60 -6.19
N LYS A 170 -13.09 7.85 -6.09
CA LYS A 170 -12.28 9.05 -6.29
C LYS A 170 -12.30 9.88 -5.02
N GLN A 171 -11.13 10.16 -4.48
CA GLN A 171 -10.94 10.93 -3.26
C GLN A 171 -10.03 12.12 -3.55
N ILE A 172 -10.33 13.23 -2.91
CA ILE A 172 -9.53 14.45 -2.97
C ILE A 172 -9.17 14.88 -1.55
N SER A 173 -7.96 15.40 -1.39
CA SER A 173 -7.53 16.05 -0.15
C SER A 173 -6.73 17.31 -0.44
N ASN A 174 -7.13 18.41 0.16
CA ASN A 174 -6.39 19.67 0.13
C ASN A 174 -5.70 19.84 1.48
N SER A 175 -4.41 20.22 1.46
CA SER A 175 -3.61 20.34 2.66
C SER A 175 -2.38 21.24 2.48
N CYS A 176 -1.80 21.67 3.58
CA CYS A 176 -0.41 22.13 3.62
C CYS A 176 0.54 20.94 3.45
N GLY A 177 1.57 21.07 2.61
CA GLY A 177 2.62 20.06 2.54
C GLY A 177 3.41 20.06 1.24
N PRO A 178 4.53 19.34 1.22
CA PRO A 178 5.34 19.24 0.01
C PRO A 178 4.58 18.51 -1.09
N CYS A 179 4.88 18.87 -2.33
CA CYS A 179 4.38 18.14 -3.48
C CYS A 179 4.92 16.70 -3.49
N SER A 180 4.08 15.77 -3.93
CA SER A 180 4.40 14.36 -4.05
C SER A 180 4.44 13.97 -5.50
N ASP A 181 5.45 13.19 -5.87
CA ASP A 181 5.47 12.53 -7.18
C ASP A 181 4.24 11.61 -7.33
N PRO A 182 3.77 11.39 -8.57
CA PRO A 182 2.66 10.47 -8.82
C PRO A 182 2.99 9.05 -8.34
N VAL A 183 2.05 8.44 -7.63
CA VAL A 183 2.10 7.05 -7.18
C VAL A 183 1.03 6.30 -7.97
N SER A 184 1.41 5.28 -8.73
CA SER A 184 0.43 4.42 -9.44
C SER A 184 0.82 2.95 -9.34
N PHE A 185 -0.19 2.10 -9.13
CA PHE A 185 -0.11 0.65 -9.17
C PHE A 185 -1.30 0.08 -9.93
N ASN A 186 -1.00 -0.73 -10.93
CA ASN A 186 -1.96 -1.29 -11.86
C ASN A 186 -1.70 -2.78 -12.09
N CYS A 187 -2.60 -3.62 -11.56
CA CYS A 187 -2.63 -5.07 -11.75
C CYS A 187 -3.54 -5.53 -12.90
N GLY A 188 -4.14 -4.58 -13.62
CA GLY A 188 -5.23 -4.79 -14.58
C GLY A 188 -6.61 -4.87 -13.91
N SER A 189 -6.81 -5.78 -12.93
CA SER A 189 -8.08 -5.90 -12.20
C SER A 189 -8.25 -4.88 -11.07
N VAL A 190 -7.12 -4.42 -10.52
CA VAL A 190 -7.04 -3.39 -9.48
C VAL A 190 -6.12 -2.29 -9.97
N VAL A 191 -6.60 -1.05 -9.91
CA VAL A 191 -5.80 0.15 -10.21
C VAL A 191 -5.92 1.10 -9.05
N VAL A 192 -4.80 1.62 -8.59
CA VAL A 192 -4.73 2.69 -7.59
C VAL A 192 -3.73 3.71 -8.07
N SER A 193 -4.14 4.97 -8.05
CA SER A 193 -3.31 6.07 -8.53
C SER A 193 -3.52 7.29 -7.65
N GLN A 194 -2.44 7.99 -7.36
CA GLN A 194 -2.41 9.24 -6.66
C GLN A 194 -1.52 10.22 -7.40
N SER A 195 -1.97 11.47 -7.48
CA SER A 195 -1.18 12.59 -7.97
C SER A 195 -1.39 13.79 -7.07
N SER A 196 -0.45 14.73 -7.12
CA SER A 196 -0.58 15.99 -6.40
C SER A 196 -0.43 17.19 -7.33
N ASN A 197 -1.21 18.23 -7.07
CA ASN A 197 -1.05 19.56 -7.66
C ASN A 197 -0.68 20.53 -6.54
N CYS A 198 0.26 21.43 -6.80
CA CYS A 198 0.83 22.29 -5.77
C CYS A 198 0.99 23.73 -6.23
N CYS A 199 0.91 24.63 -5.26
CA CYS A 199 1.01 26.06 -5.46
C CYS A 199 1.49 26.72 -4.16
N ASP A 200 1.99 27.94 -4.24
CA ASP A 200 2.77 28.61 -3.18
C ASP A 200 2.16 29.96 -2.73
N THR A 201 0.92 30.25 -3.15
CA THR A 201 0.18 31.45 -2.72
C THR A 201 -0.97 31.09 -1.78
N ASP A 202 -1.42 32.05 -0.97
CA ASP A 202 -2.52 31.81 -0.02
C ASP A 202 -3.77 31.24 -0.69
N LEU A 203 -4.29 30.16 -0.10
CA LEU A 203 -5.53 29.47 -0.43
C LEU A 203 -5.65 29.01 -1.90
N CYS A 204 -4.52 28.81 -2.58
CA CYS A 204 -4.48 28.51 -4.01
C CYS A 204 -4.96 27.10 -4.40
N ASN A 205 -4.99 26.17 -3.45
CA ASN A 205 -5.43 24.78 -3.66
C ASN A 205 -6.97 24.69 -3.58
N THR A 206 -7.65 25.19 -4.60
CA THR A 206 -9.12 25.33 -4.65
C THR A 206 -9.83 24.19 -5.38
N GLN A 207 -9.12 23.11 -5.73
CA GLN A 207 -9.70 21.97 -6.44
C GLN A 207 -10.65 21.20 -5.52
N VAL A 208 -11.84 20.88 -6.03
CA VAL A 208 -12.86 20.04 -5.36
C VAL A 208 -13.03 18.68 -6.03
N ASP A 209 -12.54 18.55 -7.26
CA ASP A 209 -12.61 17.31 -8.05
C ASP A 209 -11.24 16.73 -8.30
N THR A 210 -11.18 15.40 -8.34
CA THR A 210 -9.94 14.68 -8.65
C THR A 210 -9.49 14.95 -10.07
N ALA A 211 -8.19 15.13 -10.26
CA ALA A 211 -7.58 15.11 -11.59
C ALA A 211 -7.92 13.79 -12.33
N PRO A 212 -8.10 13.83 -13.66
CA PRO A 212 -8.25 12.61 -14.46
C PRO A 212 -7.07 11.65 -14.27
N LEU A 213 -7.34 10.35 -14.34
CA LEU A 213 -6.29 9.35 -14.39
C LEU A 213 -5.49 9.52 -15.69
N ASN A 214 -4.16 9.46 -15.61
CA ASN A 214 -3.34 9.42 -16.81
C ASN A 214 -3.29 7.99 -17.35
N ASP A 215 -4.09 7.72 -18.37
CA ASP A 215 -4.23 6.42 -19.04
C ASP A 215 -3.39 6.32 -20.34
N THR A 216 -2.51 7.29 -20.58
CA THR A 216 -1.64 7.28 -21.76
C THR A 216 -0.62 6.16 -21.63
N ALA A 217 -0.68 5.17 -22.52
CA ALA A 217 0.27 4.07 -22.57
C ALA A 217 1.71 4.58 -22.73
N ASN A 218 2.63 4.09 -21.90
CA ASN A 218 4.02 4.51 -21.90
C ASN A 218 4.98 3.53 -22.60
N GLY A 219 4.43 2.46 -23.19
CA GLY A 219 5.16 1.45 -23.97
C GLY A 219 5.66 0.25 -23.16
N LEU A 220 5.71 0.33 -21.83
CA LEU A 220 6.08 -0.80 -20.97
C LEU A 220 4.90 -1.76 -20.81
N GLN A 221 5.17 -3.07 -20.84
CA GLN A 221 4.20 -4.11 -20.52
C GLN A 221 4.69 -4.98 -19.37
N CYS A 222 3.80 -5.29 -18.43
CA CYS A 222 4.12 -6.14 -17.28
C CYS A 222 3.12 -7.29 -17.16
N ARG A 223 3.52 -8.34 -16.44
CA ARG A 223 2.58 -9.33 -15.93
C ARG A 223 1.75 -8.70 -14.81
N GLY A 224 0.45 -8.92 -14.81
CA GLY A 224 -0.47 -8.39 -13.83
C GLY A 224 -1.38 -9.45 -13.23
N CYS A 225 -1.58 -9.41 -11.93
CA CYS A 225 -2.57 -10.20 -11.22
C CYS A 225 -2.74 -9.62 -9.81
N PHE A 226 -3.88 -9.90 -9.18
CA PHE A 226 -4.14 -9.53 -7.79
C PHE A 226 -4.98 -10.63 -7.16
N SER A 227 -4.43 -11.33 -6.17
CA SER A 227 -5.03 -12.53 -5.58
C SER A 227 -4.58 -12.71 -4.12
N ASN A 228 -5.11 -13.70 -3.42
CA ASN A 228 -4.76 -13.99 -2.02
C ASN A 228 -3.41 -14.71 -1.85
N SER A 229 -2.88 -15.31 -2.92
CA SER A 229 -1.65 -16.11 -2.92
C SER A 229 -0.90 -15.96 -4.25
N SER A 230 0.39 -16.30 -4.27
CA SER A 230 1.20 -16.31 -5.50
C SER A 230 0.69 -17.32 -6.53
N ASP A 231 0.23 -18.50 -6.08
CA ASP A 231 -0.30 -19.54 -6.99
C ASP A 231 -1.58 -19.08 -7.69
N SER A 232 -2.55 -18.53 -6.94
CA SER A 232 -3.77 -17.98 -7.54
C SER A 232 -3.49 -16.77 -8.44
N CYS A 233 -2.44 -15.99 -8.12
CA CYS A 233 -1.99 -14.90 -8.98
C CYS A 233 -1.45 -15.43 -10.32
N ARG A 234 -0.64 -16.50 -10.28
CA ARG A 234 -0.13 -17.17 -11.49
C ARG A 234 -1.25 -17.69 -12.38
N ASP A 235 -2.31 -18.25 -11.78
CA ASP A 235 -3.47 -18.76 -12.51
C ASP A 235 -4.34 -17.65 -13.14
N SER A 236 -4.24 -16.41 -12.63
CA SER A 236 -5.02 -15.24 -13.08
C SER A 236 -4.16 -14.18 -13.77
N GLU A 237 -2.94 -14.55 -14.18
CA GLU A 237 -1.98 -13.61 -14.76
C GLU A 237 -2.44 -13.10 -16.14
N GLN A 238 -2.35 -11.78 -16.32
CA GLN A 238 -2.71 -11.09 -17.55
C GLN A 238 -1.60 -10.11 -17.98
N THR A 239 -1.66 -9.65 -19.22
CA THR A 239 -0.78 -8.57 -19.69
C THR A 239 -1.39 -7.22 -19.31
N VAL A 240 -0.61 -6.40 -18.61
CA VAL A 240 -0.98 -5.02 -18.27
C VAL A 240 -0.11 -4.08 -19.09
N LYS A 241 -0.75 -3.17 -19.84
CA LYS A 241 -0.08 -2.07 -20.52
C LYS A 241 0.09 -0.94 -19.51
N CYS A 242 1.34 -0.59 -19.22
CA CYS A 242 1.63 0.44 -18.24
C CYS A 242 1.31 1.83 -18.80
N VAL A 243 0.83 2.72 -17.92
CA VAL A 243 0.37 4.05 -18.29
C VAL A 243 1.06 5.13 -17.46
N GLY A 244 1.16 6.34 -18.02
CA GLY A 244 1.68 7.51 -17.31
C GLY A 244 3.02 7.24 -16.60
N ALA A 245 3.04 7.42 -15.28
CA ALA A 245 4.23 7.31 -14.43
C ALA A 245 4.67 5.85 -14.14
N GLU A 246 3.93 4.84 -14.60
CA GLU A 246 4.20 3.43 -14.31
C GLU A 246 5.38 2.89 -15.11
N ASN A 247 6.60 3.12 -14.64
CA ASN A 247 7.83 2.85 -15.39
C ASN A 247 8.60 1.60 -14.92
N ARG A 248 7.97 0.76 -14.10
CA ARG A 248 8.54 -0.50 -13.57
C ARG A 248 7.48 -1.58 -13.51
N CYS A 249 7.91 -2.84 -13.62
CA CYS A 249 7.10 -3.97 -13.21
C CYS A 249 7.39 -4.32 -11.75
N MET A 250 6.40 -4.90 -11.06
CA MET A 250 6.50 -5.25 -9.64
C MET A 250 5.93 -6.65 -9.37
N ASN A 251 6.52 -7.32 -8.38
CA ASN A 251 5.94 -8.42 -7.62
C ASN A 251 5.91 -8.03 -6.14
N VAL A 252 4.78 -8.25 -5.46
CA VAL A 252 4.63 -7.89 -4.04
C VAL A 252 3.67 -8.80 -3.32
N SER A 253 3.89 -8.99 -2.02
CA SER A 253 2.91 -9.54 -1.10
C SER A 253 2.62 -8.53 0.00
N GLY A 254 1.40 -8.55 0.54
CA GLY A 254 1.00 -7.61 1.56
C GLY A 254 -0.26 -8.00 2.29
N ILE A 255 -0.75 -7.07 3.09
CA ILE A 255 -2.03 -7.13 3.78
C ILE A 255 -2.89 -5.93 3.36
N THR A 256 -4.20 -6.12 3.34
CA THR A 256 -5.17 -5.04 3.18
C THR A 256 -6.10 -5.00 4.39
N ASP A 257 -6.45 -3.81 4.85
CA ASP A 257 -7.40 -3.60 5.95
C ASP A 257 -8.85 -3.44 5.43
N ARG A 258 -9.06 -3.54 4.10
CA ARG A 258 -10.40 -3.66 3.51
C ARG A 258 -11.15 -4.87 4.05
N LEU A 259 -10.42 -5.95 4.36
CA LEU A 259 -10.91 -7.14 5.03
C LEU A 259 -9.87 -7.53 6.10
N PRO A 260 -10.24 -7.53 7.40
CA PRO A 260 -9.28 -7.79 8.48
C PRO A 260 -8.53 -9.11 8.28
N GLY A 261 -7.20 -9.05 8.24
CA GLY A 261 -6.34 -10.23 8.11
C GLY A 261 -6.23 -10.81 6.69
N PHE A 262 -6.73 -10.11 5.67
CA PHE A 262 -6.62 -10.58 4.29
C PHE A 262 -5.23 -10.25 3.71
N THR A 263 -4.51 -11.30 3.32
CA THR A 263 -3.24 -11.19 2.58
C THR A 263 -3.50 -11.09 1.09
N PHE A 264 -2.64 -10.39 0.38
CA PHE A 264 -2.65 -10.37 -1.08
C PHE A 264 -1.26 -10.63 -1.66
N PHE A 265 -1.25 -11.13 -2.88
CA PHE A 265 -0.12 -11.15 -3.78
C PHE A 265 -0.51 -10.40 -5.05
N GLY A 266 0.37 -9.53 -5.53
CA GLY A 266 0.12 -8.69 -6.69
C GLY A 266 1.31 -8.63 -7.63
N LYS A 267 1.02 -8.73 -8.93
CA LYS A 267 1.95 -8.37 -10.01
C LYS A 267 1.38 -7.18 -10.77
N GLY A 268 2.21 -6.28 -11.30
CA GLY A 268 1.69 -5.21 -12.13
C GLY A 268 2.67 -4.12 -12.50
N CYS A 269 2.14 -3.09 -13.14
CA CYS A 269 2.82 -1.85 -13.48
C CYS A 269 2.83 -0.92 -12.26
N VAL A 270 3.98 -0.30 -11.97
CA VAL A 270 4.12 0.65 -10.86
C VAL A 270 4.98 1.86 -11.19
N SER A 271 4.66 2.98 -10.53
CA SER A 271 5.56 4.13 -10.41
C SER A 271 6.81 3.79 -9.58
N ALA A 272 7.91 4.51 -9.81
CA ALA A 272 9.18 4.26 -9.14
C ALA A 272 9.12 4.42 -7.60
N GLN A 273 8.20 5.26 -7.11
CA GLN A 273 8.01 5.60 -5.71
C GLN A 273 7.54 4.39 -4.89
N ILE A 274 6.72 3.53 -5.48
CA ILE A 274 6.23 2.30 -4.83
C ILE A 274 7.37 1.35 -4.49
N CYS A 275 8.42 1.35 -5.33
CA CYS A 275 9.57 0.48 -5.18
C CYS A 275 10.52 0.87 -4.03
N GLN A 276 10.27 1.99 -3.35
CA GLN A 276 11.20 2.55 -2.37
C GLN A 276 10.81 2.23 -0.92
N ALA A 277 9.54 1.97 -0.63
CA ALA A 277 9.07 1.79 0.74
C ALA A 277 7.88 0.83 0.85
N VAL A 278 7.82 0.11 1.97
CA VAL A 278 6.74 -0.84 2.31
C VAL A 278 5.40 -0.18 2.61
N ASP A 279 5.44 1.09 3.04
CA ASP A 279 4.27 1.89 3.40
C ASP A 279 3.77 2.78 2.25
N SER A 280 4.38 2.69 1.06
CA SER A 280 4.08 3.55 -0.09
C SER A 280 2.61 3.50 -0.55
N MET A 281 1.87 2.46 -0.15
CA MET A 281 0.48 2.20 -0.53
C MET A 281 -0.51 2.27 0.63
N ILE A 282 -0.09 2.74 1.81
CA ILE A 282 -0.93 2.70 3.02
C ILE A 282 -2.19 3.56 2.89
N GLU A 283 -2.14 4.64 2.12
CA GLU A 283 -3.31 5.49 1.83
C GLU A 283 -4.37 4.74 1.02
N PHE A 284 -3.96 3.75 0.25
CA PHE A 284 -4.84 2.84 -0.48
C PHE A 284 -5.23 1.61 0.31
N ARG A 285 -5.04 1.63 1.64
CA ARG A 285 -5.51 0.55 2.51
C ARG A 285 -4.75 -0.77 2.23
N MET A 286 -3.47 -0.64 1.86
CA MET A 286 -2.57 -1.74 1.52
C MET A 286 -1.19 -1.51 2.15
N ARG A 287 -0.63 -2.53 2.80
CA ARG A 287 0.71 -2.51 3.36
C ARG A 287 1.50 -3.70 2.83
N PHE A 288 2.71 -3.47 2.32
CA PHE A 288 3.56 -4.54 1.84
C PHE A 288 4.23 -5.27 3.01
N ASN A 289 4.40 -6.58 2.88
CA ASN A 289 5.09 -7.39 3.88
C ASN A 289 6.61 -7.10 3.86
N GLU A 290 7.14 -6.87 2.67
CA GLU A 290 8.55 -6.58 2.41
C GLU A 290 8.68 -5.55 1.30
N LEU A 291 9.91 -5.09 1.04
CA LEU A 291 10.13 -4.20 -0.10
C LEU A 291 9.71 -4.92 -1.39
N PRO A 292 8.89 -4.27 -2.23
CA PRO A 292 8.44 -4.89 -3.46
C PRO A 292 9.60 -5.17 -4.40
N THR A 293 9.55 -6.31 -5.09
CA THR A 293 10.53 -6.64 -6.11
C THR A 293 10.18 -5.90 -7.38
N CYS A 294 10.98 -4.89 -7.75
CA CYS A 294 10.75 -4.09 -8.94
C CYS A 294 11.85 -4.27 -9.99
N CYS A 295 11.46 -4.25 -11.26
CA CYS A 295 12.38 -4.36 -12.40
C CYS A 295 11.97 -3.43 -13.55
N LYS A 296 12.88 -3.24 -14.52
CA LYS A 296 12.64 -2.47 -15.74
C LYS A 296 12.72 -3.40 -16.95
N GLY A 297 11.89 -3.14 -17.95
CA GLY A 297 11.80 -3.94 -19.17
C GLY A 297 10.52 -4.75 -19.22
N ASP A 298 10.11 -5.11 -20.43
CA ASP A 298 8.84 -5.80 -20.64
C ASP A 298 8.84 -7.17 -19.95
N PHE A 299 7.74 -7.47 -19.25
CA PHE A 299 7.46 -8.75 -18.60
C PHE A 299 8.54 -9.23 -17.61
N CYS A 300 9.42 -8.35 -17.14
CA CYS A 300 10.53 -8.71 -16.26
C CYS A 300 10.09 -9.25 -14.88
N ASN A 301 8.81 -9.10 -14.54
CA ASN A 301 8.20 -9.63 -13.33
C ASN A 301 7.51 -10.99 -13.52
N GLY A 302 7.66 -11.59 -14.71
CA GLY A 302 7.27 -12.98 -14.97
C GLY A 302 8.14 -13.97 -14.19
N ASP A 303 7.63 -15.19 -14.06
CA ASP A 303 8.42 -16.29 -13.51
C ASP A 303 9.57 -16.60 -14.51
N PRO A 304 10.76 -17.02 -14.04
CA PRO A 304 11.82 -17.43 -14.95
C PRO A 304 11.27 -18.51 -15.87
N GLU A 305 11.26 -18.27 -17.18
CA GLU A 305 10.84 -19.28 -18.14
C GLU A 305 11.67 -20.55 -17.86
N ILE A 306 11.00 -21.64 -17.49
CA ILE A 306 11.61 -22.97 -17.59
C ILE A 306 11.91 -23.10 -19.08
N GLY A 307 13.19 -22.96 -19.43
CA GLY A 307 13.65 -23.01 -20.80
C GLY A 307 13.23 -24.32 -21.44
N THR A 308 12.08 -24.35 -22.10
CA THR A 308 11.88 -25.20 -23.25
C THR A 308 12.68 -24.59 -24.38
N SER A 309 14.00 -24.76 -24.31
CA SER A 309 14.84 -24.74 -25.49
C SER A 309 14.40 -25.93 -26.34
N THR A 310 13.32 -25.73 -27.08
CA THR A 310 13.04 -26.53 -28.27
C THR A 310 14.19 -26.20 -29.21
N PRO A 311 15.08 -27.15 -29.56
CA PRO A 311 16.09 -26.86 -30.56
C PRO A 311 15.36 -26.57 -31.86
N GLU A 312 15.60 -25.39 -32.39
CA GLU A 312 15.25 -25.01 -33.75
C GLU A 312 15.72 -26.12 -34.72
N PRO A 313 14.86 -26.65 -35.61
CA PRO A 313 15.27 -27.74 -36.48
C PRO A 313 16.30 -27.23 -37.49
N VAL A 314 17.56 -27.64 -37.30
CA VAL A 314 18.63 -27.39 -38.25
C VAL A 314 18.36 -28.17 -39.53
N ILE A 315 17.95 -27.45 -40.58
CA ILE A 315 17.81 -27.98 -41.94
C ILE A 315 19.21 -28.32 -42.46
N THR A 316 19.54 -29.61 -42.53
CA THR A 316 20.71 -30.10 -43.27
C THR A 316 20.25 -30.99 -44.41
N LYS A 317 20.64 -30.62 -45.63
CA LYS A 317 20.25 -31.29 -46.88
C LYS A 317 21.03 -32.60 -47.09
N SER A 318 20.29 -33.70 -47.30
CA SER A 318 20.50 -34.87 -48.20
C SER A 318 21.84 -35.64 -48.24
N PRO A 319 21.84 -36.98 -48.44
CA PRO A 319 21.42 -37.61 -49.71
C PRO A 319 20.52 -38.86 -49.64
N VAL A 320 19.84 -39.08 -50.77
CA VAL A 320 18.89 -40.14 -51.18
C VAL A 320 19.61 -41.50 -51.29
N THR A 321 19.02 -42.68 -50.98
CA THR A 321 18.29 -43.63 -51.88
C THR A 321 18.20 -45.02 -51.16
N PRO A 322 17.42 -46.06 -51.57
CA PRO A 322 15.96 -46.22 -51.76
C PRO A 322 15.30 -47.36 -50.91
N GLU A 323 13.95 -47.32 -50.82
CA GLU A 323 12.91 -48.40 -50.67
C GLU A 323 13.05 -49.54 -49.62
N ILE A 324 12.00 -49.96 -48.89
CA ILE A 324 10.87 -50.79 -49.36
C ILE A 324 9.63 -50.67 -48.42
N SER A 325 8.46 -50.74 -49.07
CA SER A 325 7.06 -50.81 -48.62
C SER A 325 6.68 -51.95 -47.64
N SER A 326 5.74 -51.69 -46.72
CA SER A 326 4.52 -52.52 -46.57
C SER A 326 3.46 -51.85 -45.68
N LYS A 327 2.24 -52.38 -45.77
CA LYS A 327 0.93 -51.73 -45.67
C LYS A 327 0.06 -52.50 -44.66
N GLY A 328 -0.79 -51.81 -43.90
CA GLY A 328 -2.08 -52.36 -43.42
C GLY A 328 -2.23 -52.71 -41.93
N PRO A 329 -3.48 -52.98 -41.47
CA PRO A 329 -4.14 -52.19 -40.41
C PRO A 329 -4.80 -53.01 -39.26
N ALA A 330 -5.46 -52.26 -38.35
CA ALA A 330 -6.71 -52.56 -37.62
C ALA A 330 -6.69 -53.01 -36.14
N ASP A 331 -7.66 -52.39 -35.43
CA ASP A 331 -8.60 -52.93 -34.43
C ASP A 331 -8.37 -52.86 -32.90
N SER A 332 -9.09 -51.90 -32.30
CA SER A 332 -10.32 -52.14 -31.49
C SER A 332 -10.28 -52.07 -29.95
N LYS A 333 -11.45 -51.66 -29.43
CA LYS A 333 -11.98 -51.56 -28.05
C LYS A 333 -11.71 -50.22 -27.35
N GLY A 334 -12.67 -49.35 -27.05
CA GLY A 334 -14.13 -49.47 -26.98
C GLY A 334 -14.62 -49.57 -25.52
N ASN A 335 -15.05 -48.45 -24.93
CA ASN A 335 -16.34 -48.29 -24.21
C ASN A 335 -16.47 -46.83 -23.70
N VAL A 336 -17.46 -46.04 -24.19
CA VAL A 336 -18.79 -45.79 -23.57
C VAL A 336 -18.62 -45.12 -22.19
N GLY A 337 -18.96 -43.85 -21.92
CA GLY A 337 -19.93 -42.92 -22.52
C GLY A 337 -21.00 -42.60 -21.48
N CYS A 338 -21.16 -41.34 -21.09
CA CYS A 338 -22.46 -40.70 -20.73
C CYS A 338 -22.27 -39.20 -20.43
N ILE A 339 -22.89 -38.39 -21.28
CA ILE A 339 -23.12 -36.95 -21.14
C ILE A 339 -24.58 -36.81 -20.72
N VAL A 340 -24.88 -36.01 -19.69
CA VAL A 340 -26.17 -35.33 -19.58
C VAL A 340 -25.89 -33.91 -19.07
N GLY A 341 -26.12 -32.93 -19.93
CA GLY A 341 -26.21 -31.53 -19.56
C GLY A 341 -27.65 -31.14 -19.21
N SER A 342 -27.80 -30.05 -18.46
CA SER A 342 -28.96 -29.17 -18.56
C SER A 342 -28.60 -27.77 -18.05
N VAL A 343 -28.99 -26.79 -18.85
CA VAL A 343 -28.94 -25.33 -18.66
C VAL A 343 -30.32 -24.87 -18.16
N ILE A 344 -30.40 -23.59 -17.72
CA ILE A 344 -31.56 -22.74 -17.34
C ILE A 344 -31.65 -22.59 -15.81
N GLY A 345 -31.79 -21.41 -15.19
CA GLY A 345 -31.97 -20.03 -15.64
C GLY A 345 -32.09 -19.11 -14.40
N VAL A 346 -31.91 -17.81 -14.63
CA VAL A 346 -31.89 -16.70 -13.65
C VAL A 346 -33.24 -16.50 -12.94
N ILE A 347 -33.25 -16.12 -11.65
CA ILE A 347 -34.14 -15.10 -11.01
C ILE A 347 -33.63 -14.71 -9.60
N VAL A 348 -33.85 -13.43 -9.31
CA VAL A 348 -33.51 -12.52 -8.19
C VAL A 348 -33.94 -12.97 -6.78
N GLY A 349 -33.21 -12.55 -5.73
CA GLY A 349 -33.81 -12.40 -4.39
C GLY A 349 -32.84 -12.33 -3.19
N PHE A 350 -32.69 -11.15 -2.60
CA PHE A 350 -32.13 -10.89 -1.26
C PHE A 350 -32.86 -11.69 -0.16
N LEU A 351 -32.13 -12.28 0.80
CA LEU A 351 -32.29 -12.07 2.25
C LEU A 351 -31.33 -12.93 3.10
N ILE A 352 -30.92 -12.30 4.19
CA ILE A 352 -29.97 -12.66 5.24
C ILE A 352 -30.43 -13.88 6.04
N MET A 353 -29.51 -14.78 6.44
CA MET A 353 -29.53 -15.38 7.78
C MET A 353 -28.17 -15.90 8.23
N VAL A 354 -27.92 -15.62 9.50
CA VAL A 354 -26.75 -15.86 10.34
C VAL A 354 -26.55 -17.36 10.61
N GLY A 355 -25.30 -17.82 10.66
CA GLY A 355 -24.99 -19.21 11.03
C GLY A 355 -23.52 -19.42 11.39
N VAL A 356 -23.21 -19.21 12.67
CA VAL A 356 -21.96 -19.61 13.34
C VAL A 356 -21.83 -21.14 13.28
N CYS A 357 -20.68 -21.65 12.84
CA CYS A 357 -20.24 -23.00 13.19
C CYS A 357 -18.71 -23.11 13.19
N CYS A 358 -18.11 -22.86 14.35
CA CYS A 358 -16.81 -23.40 14.73
C CYS A 358 -17.04 -24.81 15.26
N LEU A 359 -16.42 -25.84 14.66
CA LEU A 359 -15.99 -27.06 15.33
C LEU A 359 -15.20 -27.93 14.33
N CYS A 360 -13.88 -27.97 14.47
CA CYS A 360 -13.08 -29.11 14.07
C CYS A 360 -11.87 -29.23 15.00
N HIS A 361 -12.08 -30.01 16.06
CA HIS A 361 -11.06 -30.52 16.96
C HIS A 361 -10.22 -31.56 16.19
N LYS A 362 -8.91 -31.34 16.07
CA LYS A 362 -7.97 -32.31 15.49
C LYS A 362 -7.32 -33.08 16.64
N TYR A 363 -7.75 -34.31 16.88
CA TYR A 363 -7.02 -35.22 17.77
C TYR A 363 -6.04 -36.07 16.94
N LYS A 364 -4.78 -35.99 17.34
CA LYS A 364 -3.62 -36.68 16.75
C LYS A 364 -3.63 -38.14 17.23
N ARG A 365 -3.45 -39.10 16.33
CA ARG A 365 -2.89 -40.41 16.70
C ARG A 365 -1.91 -40.88 15.65
N GLU A 366 -0.75 -41.27 16.17
CA GLU A 366 0.46 -41.66 15.47
C GLU A 366 0.35 -43.08 14.89
N SER A 367 1.08 -43.23 13.79
CA SER A 367 1.65 -44.41 13.13
C SER A 367 1.72 -45.74 13.90
N GLY A 368 1.48 -46.85 13.18
CA GLY A 368 2.11 -48.14 13.44
C GLY A 368 1.42 -49.32 12.74
N PRO A 369 2.15 -50.24 12.07
CA PRO A 369 1.67 -51.02 10.92
C PRO A 369 1.19 -52.44 11.25
N VAL A 370 0.45 -53.07 10.34
CA VAL A 370 0.69 -54.37 9.65
C VAL A 370 -0.36 -54.52 8.56
#